data_AF-A0A317HCP7-F1
#
_entry.id   AF-A0A317HCP7-F1
#
_cell.length_a   1.000
_cell.length_b   1.000
_cell.length_c   1.000
_cell.angle_alpha   90.00
_cell.angle_beta   90.00
_cell.angle_gamma   90.00
#
_symmetry.space_group_name_H-M   'P 1'
#
loop_
_entity.id
_entity.type
_entity.pdbx_description
1 polymer ?
#
loop_
_entity_poly.entity_id
_entity_poly.type
_entity_poly.pdbx_seq_one_letter_code
_entity_poly.pdbx_strand_id
1 'polypeptide(L)'
;MRKIGLFVLTALFLLQLQSVGQTYVVFKKHDPNKDPNLNPFINFQINPDSNFIINPKYNWNINPLHSDEVNPSQNKNINPMTNPGLNPQSNEVLNPIFLKSLLPAHPSWNGLYLFNGNNEVFGYITVASQDVMDSFDNSGTWNGYFVRAGRGIYNYFTVVGVWTGMFLCDDNSAGYNLFDKNGKWTGIHIK
;
A
#
# COMPACT_ATOMS: atom_id res chain seq x y z
N MET A 1 -35.63 27.56 -56.29
CA MET A 1 -34.44 28.22 -55.70
C MET A 1 -34.22 27.68 -54.29
N ARG A 2 -33.03 27.11 -54.05
CA ARG A 2 -32.58 26.42 -52.83
C ARG A 2 -32.45 27.39 -51.64
N LYS A 3 -32.84 26.97 -50.42
CA LYS A 3 -32.29 27.43 -49.12
C LYS A 3 -32.34 26.23 -48.15
N ILE A 4 -31.31 25.38 -48.15
CA ILE A 4 -30.17 25.36 -47.22
C ILE A 4 -30.64 25.04 -45.80
N GLY A 5 -30.47 23.76 -45.43
CA GLY A 5 -30.67 23.26 -44.07
C GLY A 5 -29.55 23.72 -43.14
N LEU A 6 -29.90 23.90 -41.87
CA LEU A 6 -28.97 24.23 -40.79
C LEU A 6 -28.93 23.02 -39.84
N PHE A 7 -28.01 22.10 -40.08
CA PHE A 7 -27.63 21.08 -39.10
C PHE A 7 -26.62 21.72 -38.14
N VAL A 8 -27.05 21.96 -36.90
CA VAL A 8 -26.13 22.36 -35.83
C VAL A 8 -25.53 21.08 -35.26
N LEU A 9 -24.31 20.78 -35.68
CA LEU A 9 -23.50 19.70 -35.11
C LEU A 9 -22.75 20.26 -33.89
N THR A 10 -23.31 20.09 -32.69
CA THR A 10 -22.56 20.36 -31.45
C THR A 10 -21.54 19.26 -31.22
N ALA A 11 -20.30 19.50 -31.60
CA ALA A 11 -19.19 18.63 -31.22
C ALA A 11 -18.84 18.90 -29.74
N LEU A 12 -19.25 18.01 -28.85
CA LEU A 12 -18.75 17.98 -27.47
C LEU A 12 -17.30 17.48 -27.51
N PHE A 13 -16.35 18.40 -27.28
CA PHE A 13 -14.94 18.06 -27.18
C PHE A 13 -14.69 17.47 -25.78
N LEU A 14 -14.56 16.14 -25.68
CA LEU A 14 -14.06 15.50 -24.47
C LEU A 14 -12.56 15.81 -24.33
N LEU A 15 -12.23 16.76 -23.45
CA LEU A 15 -10.88 16.92 -22.94
C LEU A 15 -10.53 15.69 -22.10
N GLN A 16 -9.80 14.74 -22.69
CA GLN A 16 -9.12 13.71 -21.92
C GLN A 16 -7.99 14.39 -21.13
N LEU A 17 -8.21 14.57 -19.83
CA LEU A 17 -7.12 14.82 -18.90
C LEU A 17 -6.27 13.55 -18.87
N GLN A 18 -5.16 13.55 -19.62
CA GLN A 18 -4.12 12.57 -19.42
C GLN A 18 -3.53 12.82 -18.03
N SER A 19 -3.64 11.82 -17.14
CA SER A 19 -2.91 11.86 -15.87
C SER A 19 -1.43 11.90 -16.21
N VAL A 20 -0.75 12.98 -15.87
CA VAL A 20 0.70 13.02 -15.89
C VAL A 20 1.13 12.04 -14.80
N GLY A 21 1.44 10.80 -15.17
CA GLY A 21 2.08 9.86 -14.26
C GLY A 21 3.31 10.55 -13.67
N GLN A 22 3.52 10.42 -12.36
CA GLN A 22 4.68 10.96 -11.66
C GLN A 22 5.95 10.45 -12.34
N THR A 23 6.44 11.23 -13.29
CA THR A 23 7.66 10.96 -14.03
C THR A 23 8.76 11.64 -13.25
N TYR A 24 9.73 10.82 -12.82
CA TYR A 24 10.89 11.16 -11.99
C TYR A 24 10.58 11.33 -10.49
N VAL A 25 10.26 10.22 -9.83
CA VAL A 25 10.57 10.09 -8.40
C VAL A 25 12.10 10.10 -8.27
N VAL A 26 12.66 11.23 -7.86
CA VAL A 26 14.04 11.26 -7.37
C VAL A 26 14.03 10.51 -6.04
N PHE A 27 14.47 9.24 -6.07
CA PHE A 27 14.65 8.41 -4.88
C PHE A 27 15.54 9.13 -3.87
N LYS A 28 14.94 9.71 -2.82
CA LYS A 28 15.68 10.42 -1.78
C LYS A 28 16.35 9.46 -0.79
N LYS A 29 15.87 8.21 -0.69
CA LYS A 29 16.41 7.15 0.20
C LYS A 29 15.83 5.77 -0.15
N HIS A 30 16.51 4.71 0.27
CA HIS A 30 16.11 3.29 0.20
C HIS A 30 15.72 2.71 -1.17
N ASP A 31 16.64 2.79 -2.14
CA ASP A 31 16.47 2.17 -3.45
C ASP A 31 17.10 0.75 -3.48
N PRO A 32 16.31 -0.33 -3.57
CA PRO A 32 16.82 -1.70 -3.61
C PRO A 32 17.63 -2.04 -4.88
N ASN A 33 17.59 -1.20 -5.93
CA ASN A 33 18.49 -1.36 -7.08
C ASN A 33 19.89 -0.80 -6.82
N LYS A 34 20.06 0.04 -5.79
CA LYS A 34 21.34 0.69 -5.46
C LYS A 34 21.96 0.16 -4.18
N ASP A 35 21.15 -0.36 -3.25
CA ASP A 35 21.63 -0.97 -2.02
C ASP A 35 21.19 -2.44 -1.94
N PRO A 36 22.12 -3.40 -2.11
CA PRO A 36 21.79 -4.82 -2.05
C PRO A 36 21.28 -5.25 -0.67
N ASN A 37 21.55 -4.51 0.41
CA ASN A 37 21.02 -4.83 1.74
C ASN A 37 19.50 -4.62 1.84
N LEU A 38 18.92 -3.82 0.94
CA LEU A 38 17.49 -3.53 0.88
C LEU A 38 16.75 -4.43 -0.12
N ASN A 39 17.47 -5.19 -0.94
CA ASN A 39 16.89 -6.02 -1.98
C ASN A 39 16.65 -7.45 -1.47
N PRO A 40 15.40 -7.89 -1.27
CA PRO A 40 15.12 -9.24 -0.79
C PRO A 40 15.49 -10.33 -1.79
N PHE A 41 15.74 -10.03 -3.07
CA PHE A 41 16.23 -11.03 -4.03
C PHE A 41 17.75 -11.24 -3.96
N ILE A 42 18.47 -10.41 -3.19
CA ILE A 42 19.93 -10.50 -3.00
C ILE A 42 20.26 -10.78 -1.53
N ASN A 43 19.65 -10.06 -0.60
CA ASN A 43 19.92 -10.18 0.83
C ASN A 43 19.06 -11.27 1.48
N PHE A 44 19.71 -12.41 1.76
CA PHE A 44 19.08 -13.58 2.38
C PHE A 44 18.48 -13.34 3.77
N GLN A 45 18.94 -12.31 4.50
CA GLN A 45 18.41 -11.97 5.82
C GLN A 45 17.02 -11.36 5.75
N ILE A 46 16.69 -10.67 4.66
CA ILE A 46 15.39 -10.00 4.48
C ILE A 46 14.49 -10.73 3.45
N ASN A 47 15.00 -11.79 2.84
CA ASN A 47 14.27 -12.64 1.89
C ASN A 47 13.41 -13.67 2.66
N PRO A 48 12.07 -13.65 2.49
CA PRO A 48 11.20 -14.61 3.18
C PRO A 48 11.42 -16.07 2.79
N ASP A 49 11.87 -16.37 1.57
CA ASP A 49 12.10 -17.75 1.12
C ASP A 49 13.35 -18.36 1.76
N SER A 50 14.35 -17.56 2.16
CA SER A 50 15.54 -18.04 2.86
C SER A 50 15.56 -17.76 4.37
N ASN A 51 14.84 -16.76 4.86
CA ASN A 51 14.73 -16.47 6.30
C ASN A 51 13.35 -16.84 6.84
N PHE A 52 13.26 -17.99 7.50
CA PHE A 52 12.01 -18.51 8.03
C PHE A 52 11.46 -17.74 9.24
N ILE A 53 12.28 -16.93 9.92
CA ILE A 53 11.84 -16.13 11.07
C ILE A 53 10.83 -15.07 10.63
N ILE A 54 11.07 -14.44 9.49
CA ILE A 54 10.22 -13.39 8.91
C ILE A 54 9.14 -13.94 7.96
N ASN A 55 9.08 -15.25 7.75
CA ASN A 55 8.12 -15.87 6.83
C ASN A 55 6.92 -16.47 7.60
N PRO A 56 5.70 -15.91 7.44
CA PRO A 56 4.48 -16.36 8.12
C PRO A 56 4.03 -17.77 7.76
N LYS A 57 4.57 -18.37 6.69
CA LYS A 57 4.35 -19.79 6.38
C LYS A 57 4.99 -20.71 7.43
N TYR A 58 6.12 -20.30 7.99
CA TYR A 58 6.90 -21.09 8.96
C TYR A 58 6.80 -20.53 10.39
N ASN A 59 6.47 -19.25 10.53
CA ASN A 59 6.22 -18.59 11.81
C ASN A 59 4.72 -18.28 11.95
N TRP A 60 3.97 -19.17 12.60
CA TRP A 60 2.51 -19.05 12.69
C TRP A 60 2.02 -17.88 13.55
N ASN A 61 2.83 -17.41 14.50
CA ASN A 61 2.47 -16.29 15.38
C ASN A 61 2.28 -14.98 14.60
N ILE A 62 2.92 -14.86 13.43
CA ILE A 62 2.84 -13.67 12.58
C ILE A 62 1.87 -13.84 11.41
N ASN A 63 1.15 -14.97 11.34
CA ASN A 63 0.19 -15.27 10.29
C ASN A 63 -1.25 -15.04 10.78
N PRO A 64 -1.99 -14.08 10.20
CA PRO A 64 -3.39 -13.81 10.55
C PRO A 64 -4.32 -15.02 10.45
N LEU A 65 -4.07 -16.02 9.62
CA LEU A 65 -4.93 -17.22 9.57
C LEU A 65 -4.66 -18.22 10.70
N HIS A 66 -3.55 -18.09 11.41
CA HIS A 66 -3.14 -19.03 12.46
C HIS A 66 -3.07 -18.41 13.86
N SER A 67 -3.21 -17.09 13.97
CA SER A 67 -3.19 -16.37 15.26
C SER A 67 -4.35 -15.38 15.34
N ASP A 68 -5.27 -15.63 16.26
CA ASP A 68 -6.47 -14.81 16.47
C ASP A 68 -6.13 -13.37 16.87
N GLU A 69 -5.01 -13.16 17.57
CA GLU A 69 -4.55 -11.84 18.00
C GLU A 69 -4.27 -10.91 16.81
N VAL A 70 -3.76 -11.46 15.71
CA VAL A 70 -3.44 -10.72 14.48
C VAL A 70 -4.47 -10.91 13.37
N ASN A 71 -5.54 -11.67 13.62
CA ASN A 71 -6.64 -11.89 12.67
C ASN A 71 -7.74 -10.82 12.85
N PRO A 72 -8.02 -9.97 11.86
CA PRO A 72 -9.03 -8.91 12.03
C PRO A 72 -10.47 -9.45 12.06
N SER A 73 -10.72 -10.68 11.61
CA SER A 73 -12.03 -11.32 11.78
C SER A 73 -12.28 -11.80 13.21
N GLN A 74 -11.22 -12.01 14.01
CA GLN A 74 -11.30 -12.49 15.40
C GLN A 74 -11.02 -11.37 16.42
N ASN A 75 -10.06 -10.49 16.13
CA ASN A 75 -9.70 -9.35 16.96
C ASN A 75 -10.33 -8.05 16.44
N LYS A 76 -11.39 -7.61 17.12
CA LYS A 76 -12.12 -6.37 16.78
C LYS A 76 -11.28 -5.11 16.95
N ASN A 77 -10.25 -5.12 17.79
CA ASN A 77 -9.43 -3.93 18.03
C ASN A 77 -8.60 -3.54 16.81
N ILE A 78 -8.33 -4.49 15.90
CA ILE A 78 -7.53 -4.28 14.69
C ILE A 78 -8.38 -4.33 13.41
N ASN A 79 -9.72 -4.33 13.54
CA ASN A 79 -10.65 -4.38 12.42
C ASN A 79 -11.32 -3.00 12.22
N PRO A 80 -11.04 -2.31 11.10
CA PRO A 80 -11.60 -0.98 10.83
C PRO A 80 -13.13 -0.92 10.72
N MET A 81 -13.80 -2.05 10.47
CA MET A 81 -15.27 -2.10 10.43
C MET A 81 -15.90 -2.05 11.82
N THR A 82 -15.15 -2.42 12.86
CA THR A 82 -15.61 -2.41 14.26
C THR A 82 -14.83 -1.43 15.13
N ASN A 83 -13.69 -0.93 14.65
CA ASN A 83 -12.89 0.12 15.27
C ASN A 83 -12.73 1.32 14.30
N PRO A 84 -13.65 2.29 14.31
CA PRO A 84 -13.64 3.45 13.40
C PRO A 84 -12.39 4.32 13.53
N GLY A 85 -11.69 4.29 14.67
CA GLY A 85 -10.45 5.02 14.87
C GLY A 85 -9.33 4.58 13.92
N LEU A 86 -9.41 3.35 13.40
CA LEU A 86 -8.47 2.76 12.43
C LEU A 86 -8.96 2.86 10.98
N ASN A 87 -10.15 3.42 10.75
CA ASN A 87 -10.75 3.51 9.42
C ASN A 87 -10.58 4.92 8.85
N PRO A 88 -9.75 5.13 7.82
CA PRO A 88 -9.61 6.43 7.18
C PRO A 88 -10.93 7.01 6.64
N GLN A 89 -11.93 6.19 6.29
CA GLN A 89 -13.25 6.71 5.87
C GLN A 89 -14.03 7.36 7.03
N SER A 90 -13.71 7.01 8.28
CA SER A 90 -14.39 7.51 9.48
C SER A 90 -13.51 8.43 10.33
N ASN A 91 -12.21 8.49 10.06
CA ASN A 91 -11.24 9.30 10.79
C ASN A 91 -10.49 10.23 9.82
N GLU A 92 -10.84 11.51 9.82
CA GLU A 92 -10.30 12.51 8.89
C GLU A 92 -8.79 12.71 9.02
N VAL A 93 -8.20 12.49 10.21
CA VAL A 93 -6.75 12.61 10.44
C VAL A 93 -5.98 11.50 9.72
N LEU A 94 -6.63 10.37 9.44
CA LEU A 94 -6.06 9.26 8.69
C LEU A 94 -6.41 9.34 7.20
N ASN A 95 -7.24 10.28 6.77
CA ASN A 95 -7.81 10.26 5.43
C ASN A 95 -7.04 11.18 4.48
N PRO A 96 -6.43 10.65 3.40
CA PRO A 96 -5.66 11.48 2.46
C PRO A 96 -6.51 12.44 1.61
N ILE A 97 -7.84 12.26 1.58
CA ILE A 97 -8.76 13.20 0.95
C ILE A 97 -8.88 14.47 1.80
N PHE A 98 -8.93 14.35 3.13
CA PHE A 98 -9.04 15.49 4.05
C PHE A 98 -7.66 16.05 4.41
N LEU A 99 -6.71 15.19 4.79
CA LEU A 99 -5.35 15.57 5.16
C LEU A 99 -4.38 15.40 3.98
N LYS A 100 -4.26 16.45 3.15
CA LYS A 100 -3.46 16.42 1.90
C LYS A 100 -1.98 16.15 2.10
N SER A 101 -1.43 16.37 3.31
CA SER A 101 -0.04 16.02 3.61
C SER A 101 0.22 14.51 3.55
N LEU A 102 -0.82 13.68 3.56
CA LEU A 102 -0.71 12.24 3.40
C LEU A 102 -0.55 11.79 1.94
N LEU A 103 -0.77 12.69 0.96
CA LEU A 103 -0.66 12.34 -0.46
C LEU A 103 0.80 12.26 -0.91
N PRO A 104 1.20 11.23 -1.69
CA PRO A 104 2.54 11.11 -2.25
C PRO A 104 3.00 12.31 -3.11
N ALA A 105 2.05 13.03 -3.71
CA ALA A 105 2.32 14.23 -4.49
C ALA A 105 2.59 15.48 -3.63
N HIS A 106 2.36 15.42 -2.31
CA HIS A 106 2.56 16.58 -1.45
C HIS A 106 4.07 16.89 -1.30
N PRO A 107 4.51 18.16 -1.36
CA PRO A 107 5.94 18.51 -1.33
C PRO A 107 6.70 18.04 -0.08
N SER A 108 5.99 17.91 1.05
CA SER A 108 6.55 17.44 2.32
C SER A 108 6.38 15.94 2.55
N TRP A 109 5.86 15.20 1.56
CA TRP A 109 5.62 13.78 1.70
C TRP A 109 6.94 13.04 2.00
N ASN A 110 6.88 12.17 3.00
CA ASN A 110 7.98 11.34 3.45
C ASN A 110 7.43 9.97 3.84
N GLY A 111 7.09 9.18 2.81
CA GLY A 111 6.58 7.84 2.97
C GLY A 111 7.57 6.79 2.48
N LEU A 112 7.02 5.60 2.22
CA LEU A 112 7.75 4.44 1.71
C LEU A 112 7.27 4.12 0.29
N TYR A 113 8.03 3.28 -0.41
CA TYR A 113 7.74 2.87 -1.78
C TYR A 113 7.41 1.38 -1.85
N LEU A 114 6.44 1.03 -2.69
CA LEU A 114 6.10 -0.36 -3.02
C LEU A 114 6.90 -0.81 -4.23
N PHE A 115 7.68 -1.86 -4.07
CA PHE A 115 8.51 -2.46 -5.12
C PHE A 115 7.99 -3.82 -5.51
N ASN A 116 7.95 -4.09 -6.82
CA ASN A 116 7.61 -5.40 -7.35
C ASN A 116 8.82 -6.35 -7.31
N GLY A 117 8.67 -7.56 -7.85
CA GLY A 117 9.74 -8.57 -7.89
C GLY A 117 10.96 -8.19 -8.74
N ASN A 118 10.85 -7.14 -9.57
CA ASN A 118 11.95 -6.59 -10.37
C ASN A 118 12.53 -5.31 -9.74
N ASN A 119 12.15 -4.98 -8.49
CA ASN A 119 12.50 -3.73 -7.82
C ASN A 119 12.03 -2.46 -8.54
N GLU A 120 10.94 -2.55 -9.30
CA GLU A 120 10.31 -1.37 -9.90
C GLU A 120 9.25 -0.82 -8.94
N VAL A 121 9.26 0.51 -8.75
CA VAL A 121 8.23 1.17 -7.95
C VAL A 121 6.90 1.12 -8.68
N PHE A 122 5.86 0.65 -7.99
CA PHE A 122 4.49 0.60 -8.53
C PHE A 122 3.44 1.16 -7.57
N GLY A 123 3.86 1.74 -6.45
CA GLY A 123 2.98 2.38 -5.49
C GLY A 123 3.73 3.05 -4.35
N TYR A 124 2.97 3.66 -3.46
CA TYR A 124 3.49 4.43 -2.34
C TYR A 124 2.74 4.07 -1.06
N ILE A 125 3.42 4.18 0.07
CA ILE A 125 2.85 3.99 1.39
C ILE A 125 3.07 5.27 2.19
N THR A 126 2.01 5.80 2.79
CA THR A 126 2.10 6.91 3.74
C THR A 126 1.82 6.39 5.14
N VAL A 127 2.69 6.69 6.10
CA VAL A 127 2.42 6.41 7.51
C VAL A 127 1.48 7.50 8.05
N ALA A 128 0.18 7.18 8.15
CA ALA A 128 -0.85 8.11 8.62
C ALA A 128 -0.90 8.20 10.15
N SER A 129 -0.56 7.11 10.84
CA SER A 129 -0.36 7.05 12.29
C SER A 129 0.57 5.89 12.66
N GLN A 130 0.80 5.68 13.95
CA GLN A 130 1.54 4.50 14.43
C GLN A 130 0.86 3.16 14.09
N ASP A 131 -0.46 3.18 13.84
CA ASP A 131 -1.27 1.98 13.64
C ASP A 131 -1.85 1.86 12.22
N VAL A 132 -1.75 2.91 11.39
CA VAL A 132 -2.33 2.94 10.04
C VAL A 132 -1.35 3.50 9.01
N MET A 133 -1.20 2.77 7.91
CA MET A 133 -0.48 3.23 6.73
C MET A 133 -1.39 3.24 5.50
N ASP A 134 -1.53 4.37 4.82
CA ASP A 134 -2.31 4.45 3.58
C ASP A 134 -1.51 3.91 2.41
N SER A 135 -2.20 3.21 1.51
CA SER A 135 -1.65 2.64 0.28
C SER A 135 -2.12 3.42 -0.94
N PHE A 136 -1.19 3.70 -1.85
CA PHE A 136 -1.45 4.40 -3.09
C PHE A 136 -0.87 3.61 -4.26
N ASP A 137 -1.54 3.66 -5.40
CA ASP A 137 -1.00 3.12 -6.65
C ASP A 137 0.09 4.02 -7.25
N ASN A 138 0.63 3.63 -8.41
CA ASN A 138 1.70 4.36 -9.10
C ASN A 138 1.29 5.79 -9.55
N SER A 139 0.00 6.09 -9.62
CA SER A 139 -0.53 7.42 -9.93
C SER A 139 -0.70 8.29 -8.68
N GLY A 140 -0.47 7.73 -7.49
CA GLY A 140 -0.76 8.38 -6.22
C GLY A 140 -2.24 8.33 -5.85
N THR A 141 -3.03 7.45 -6.48
CA THR A 141 -4.44 7.26 -6.13
C THR A 141 -4.56 6.31 -4.94
N TRP A 142 -5.29 6.75 -3.91
CA TRP A 142 -5.52 5.97 -2.70
C TRP A 142 -6.30 4.69 -3.03
N ASN A 143 -5.72 3.52 -2.73
CA ASN A 143 -6.25 2.22 -3.14
C ASN A 143 -6.48 1.24 -1.97
N GLY A 144 -6.13 1.63 -0.75
CA GLY A 144 -6.35 0.83 0.46
C GLY A 144 -5.52 1.36 1.62
N TYR A 145 -5.45 0.59 2.69
CA TYR A 145 -4.64 0.93 3.84
C TYR A 145 -4.28 -0.31 4.66
N PHE A 146 -3.19 -0.21 5.40
CA PHE A 146 -2.67 -1.23 6.29
C PHE A 146 -2.94 -0.86 7.74
N VAL A 147 -3.37 -1.82 8.54
CA VAL A 147 -3.65 -1.64 9.97
C VAL A 147 -2.73 -2.54 10.77
N ARG A 148 -2.07 -1.97 11.77
CA ARG A 148 -1.16 -2.68 12.64
C ARG A 148 -1.90 -3.74 13.43
N ALA A 149 -1.46 -4.98 13.27
CA ALA A 149 -2.02 -6.14 13.95
C ALA A 149 -1.13 -6.61 15.11
N GLY A 150 0.17 -6.34 15.02
CA GLY A 150 1.16 -6.74 16.01
C GLY A 150 2.52 -6.08 15.74
N ARG A 151 3.55 -6.51 16.47
CA ARG A 151 4.91 -6.02 16.23
C ARG A 151 5.36 -6.44 14.83
N GLY A 152 5.49 -5.45 13.93
CA GLY A 152 5.94 -5.69 12.56
C GLY A 152 4.91 -6.37 11.67
N ILE A 153 3.63 -6.40 12.04
CA ILE A 153 2.57 -7.05 11.25
C ILE A 153 1.49 -6.04 10.95
N TYR A 154 1.10 -5.94 9.67
CA TYR A 154 0.00 -5.08 9.27
C TYR A 154 -0.93 -5.80 8.29
N ASN A 155 -2.24 -5.80 8.58
CA ASN A 155 -3.25 -6.36 7.70
C ASN A 155 -3.66 -5.34 6.62
N TYR A 156 -3.82 -5.79 5.38
CA TYR A 156 -4.21 -4.93 4.26
C TYR A 156 -5.73 -4.91 4.06
N PHE A 157 -6.31 -3.71 4.05
CA PHE A 157 -7.72 -3.44 3.86
C PHE A 157 -7.95 -2.63 2.60
N THR A 158 -9.10 -2.88 1.97
CA THR A 158 -9.61 -2.00 0.91
C THR A 158 -9.93 -0.61 1.48
N VAL A 159 -10.12 0.37 0.61
CA VAL A 159 -10.53 1.75 1.00
C VAL A 159 -11.77 1.79 1.89
N VAL A 160 -12.66 0.80 1.78
CA VAL A 160 -13.90 0.69 2.57
C VAL A 160 -13.77 -0.19 3.82
N GLY A 161 -12.56 -0.65 4.16
CA GLY A 161 -12.28 -1.40 5.38
C GLY A 161 -12.55 -2.91 5.32
N VAL A 162 -12.65 -3.48 4.12
CA VAL A 162 -12.74 -4.94 3.97
C VAL A 162 -11.34 -5.54 3.97
N TRP A 163 -11.08 -6.51 4.86
CA TRP A 163 -9.80 -7.21 4.89
C TRP A 163 -9.60 -8.01 3.60
N THR A 164 -8.46 -7.83 2.95
CA THR A 164 -8.13 -8.51 1.69
C THR A 164 -7.59 -9.92 1.89
N GLY A 165 -7.24 -10.27 3.13
CA GLY A 165 -6.44 -11.47 3.46
C GLY A 165 -4.94 -11.25 3.30
N MET A 166 -4.49 -10.18 2.64
CA MET A 166 -3.06 -9.87 2.51
C MET A 166 -2.56 -9.14 3.75
N PHE A 167 -1.27 -9.28 4.03
CA PHE A 167 -0.64 -8.66 5.19
C PHE A 167 0.86 -8.48 4.99
N LEU A 168 1.42 -7.50 5.68
CA LEU A 168 2.84 -7.21 5.76
C LEU A 168 3.45 -7.89 6.96
N CYS A 169 4.67 -8.40 6.78
CA CYS A 169 5.58 -8.71 7.89
C CYS A 169 6.86 -7.91 7.74
N ASP A 170 7.39 -7.41 8.85
CA ASP A 170 8.67 -6.71 8.93
C ASP A 170 9.80 -7.61 8.40
N ASP A 171 10.68 -7.01 7.63
CA ASP A 171 11.81 -7.73 7.02
C ASP A 171 13.01 -7.87 7.98
N ASN A 172 12.86 -7.44 9.24
CA ASN A 172 13.88 -7.37 10.27
C ASN A 172 15.05 -6.41 9.91
N SER A 173 14.77 -5.42 9.07
CA SER A 173 15.73 -4.40 8.62
C SER A 173 15.04 -3.04 8.47
N ALA A 174 14.72 -2.64 7.25
CA ALA A 174 14.26 -1.29 6.91
C ALA A 174 13.00 -1.33 6.04
N GLY A 175 12.12 -2.31 6.26
CA GLY A 175 10.82 -2.31 5.61
C GLY A 175 10.01 -3.58 5.83
N TYR A 176 9.21 -3.92 4.84
CA TYR A 176 8.24 -5.01 4.94
C TYR A 176 8.24 -5.89 3.69
N ASN A 177 7.81 -7.13 3.88
CA ASN A 177 7.45 -8.07 2.81
C ASN A 177 5.94 -8.31 2.82
N LEU A 178 5.33 -8.35 1.63
CA LEU A 178 3.88 -8.58 1.49
C LEU A 178 3.56 -10.05 1.22
N PHE A 179 2.66 -10.58 2.02
CA PHE A 179 2.20 -11.97 1.95
C PHE A 179 0.74 -12.05 1.56
N ASP A 180 0.40 -13.13 0.85
CA ASP A 180 -0.99 -13.51 0.64
C ASP A 180 -1.59 -14.12 1.91
N LYS A 181 -2.89 -14.41 1.88
CA LYS A 181 -3.62 -14.98 3.02
C LYS A 181 -3.03 -16.30 3.54
N ASN A 182 -2.33 -17.06 2.70
CA ASN A 182 -1.75 -18.34 3.09
C ASN A 182 -0.32 -18.18 3.63
N GLY A 183 0.16 -16.94 3.78
CA GLY A 183 1.53 -16.65 4.19
C GLY A 183 2.57 -16.89 3.09
N LYS A 184 2.16 -16.95 1.81
CA LYS A 184 3.10 -17.03 0.70
C LYS A 184 3.58 -15.61 0.35
N TRP A 185 4.90 -15.43 0.25
CA TRP A 185 5.46 -14.15 -0.18
C TRP A 185 5.05 -13.84 -1.62
N THR A 186 4.64 -12.60 -1.86
CA THR A 186 4.16 -12.15 -3.18
C THR A 186 5.29 -11.66 -4.09
N GLY A 187 6.51 -11.54 -3.57
CA GLY A 187 7.62 -10.84 -4.23
C GLY A 187 7.56 -9.31 -4.08
N ILE A 188 6.47 -8.77 -3.54
CA ILE A 188 6.33 -7.35 -3.23
C ILE A 188 7.01 -7.05 -1.90
N HIS A 189 7.72 -5.93 -1.86
CA HIS A 189 8.39 -5.42 -0.67
C HIS A 189 8.27 -3.90 -0.58
N ILE A 190 8.36 -3.38 0.63
CA ILE A 190 8.27 -1.94 0.94
C ILE A 190 9.61 -1.47 1.50
N LYS A 191 10.09 -0.31 1.06
CA LYS A 191 11.32 0.35 1.54
C LYS A 191 11.18 1.87 1.61
#